data_AF-A0A0X1SZW5-F1
#
_entry.id   AF-A0A0X1SZW5-F1
#
_cell.length_a   1.000
_cell.length_b   1.000
_cell.length_c   1.000
_cell.angle_alpha   90.00
_cell.angle_beta   90.00
_cell.angle_gamma   90.00
#
_symmetry.space_group_name_H-M   'P 1'
#
loop_
_entity.id
_entity.type
_entity.pdbx_description
1 polymer ?
#
loop_
_entity_poly.entity_id
_entity_poly.type
_entity_poly.pdbx_seq_one_letter_code
_entity_poly.pdbx_strand_id
1 'polypeptide(L)'
;MCGEFDDEDLIDEYLFARLLQLASQHGVKLGEAGTHTPQRLSGRAARNSYMTQLFQAGLTRAINDANSLPEGERMDVIAGQAIVFARLAGFLAGQLPPGADTLRPTIEALMEGYSEPVERANKHDHHHHGDHQH
;
A
#
# COMPACT_ATOMS: atom_id res chain seq x y z
N MET A 1 12.78 -34.91 15.20
CA MET A 1 11.85 -33.88 14.68
C MET A 1 12.56 -32.54 14.69
N CYS A 2 13.49 -32.34 13.76
CA CYS A 2 14.25 -31.10 13.58
C CYS A 2 14.54 -30.98 12.08
N GLY A 3 13.68 -30.31 11.32
CA GLY A 3 13.86 -30.16 9.88
C GLY A 3 12.99 -29.07 9.25
N GLU A 4 11.78 -28.84 9.77
CA GLU A 4 10.84 -27.91 9.12
C GLU A 4 11.17 -26.42 9.30
N PHE A 5 11.87 -26.02 10.37
CA PHE A 5 12.17 -24.60 10.63
C PHE A 5 13.33 -24.05 9.78
N ASP A 6 14.34 -24.85 9.47
CA ASP A 6 15.44 -24.41 8.58
C ASP A 6 14.93 -24.24 7.13
N ASP A 7 13.95 -25.05 6.72
CA ASP A 7 13.41 -25.01 5.35
C ASP A 7 12.56 -23.75 5.10
N GLU A 8 11.80 -23.25 6.09
CA GLU A 8 10.97 -22.04 5.95
C GLU A 8 11.80 -20.76 5.80
N ASP A 9 12.84 -20.57 6.63
CA ASP A 9 13.71 -19.39 6.56
C ASP A 9 14.48 -19.33 5.23
N LEU A 10 14.91 -20.49 4.70
CA LEU A 10 15.57 -20.61 3.40
C LEU A 10 14.62 -20.26 2.23
N ILE A 11 13.33 -20.62 2.34
CA ILE A 11 12.31 -20.27 1.35
C ILE A 11 12.10 -18.75 1.31
N ASP A 12 11.99 -18.11 2.47
CA ASP A 12 11.76 -16.66 2.56
C ASP A 12 12.94 -15.87 1.99
N GLU A 13 14.18 -16.27 2.30
CA GLU A 13 15.38 -15.63 1.75
C GLU A 13 15.48 -15.82 0.23
N TYR A 14 15.15 -17.02 -0.28
CA TYR A 14 15.10 -17.29 -1.71
C TYR A 14 14.04 -16.44 -2.43
N LEU A 15 12.82 -16.36 -1.88
CA LEU A 15 11.74 -15.55 -2.45
C LEU A 15 12.12 -14.06 -2.47
N PHE A 16 12.76 -13.57 -1.42
CA PHE A 16 13.26 -12.20 -1.36
C PHE A 16 14.36 -11.94 -2.39
N ALA A 17 15.34 -12.84 -2.53
CA ALA A 17 16.38 -12.73 -3.55
C ALA A 17 15.80 -12.71 -4.97
N ARG A 18 14.79 -13.55 -5.24
CA ARG A 18 14.05 -13.55 -6.51
C ARG A 18 13.31 -12.23 -6.75
N LEU A 19 12.65 -11.67 -5.73
CA LEU A 19 12.02 -10.36 -5.81
C LEU A 19 13.05 -9.27 -6.17
N LEU A 20 14.23 -9.26 -5.55
CA LEU A 20 15.29 -8.30 -5.87
C LEU A 20 15.74 -8.41 -7.33
N GLN A 21 15.89 -9.64 -7.84
CA GLN A 21 16.22 -9.86 -9.25
C GLN A 21 15.13 -9.29 -10.17
N LEU A 22 13.86 -9.55 -9.90
CA LEU A 22 12.74 -9.03 -10.68
C LEU A 22 12.63 -7.50 -10.59
N ALA A 23 12.83 -6.93 -9.41
CA ALA A 23 12.82 -5.48 -9.20
C ALA A 23 13.94 -4.79 -10.00
N SER A 24 15.12 -5.41 -10.10
CA SER A 24 16.23 -4.88 -10.90
C SER A 24 15.90 -4.80 -12.40
N GLN A 25 15.09 -5.72 -12.92
CA GLN A 25 14.61 -5.68 -14.32
C GLN A 25 13.67 -4.50 -14.59
N HIS A 26 13.03 -3.97 -13.54
CA HIS A 26 12.24 -2.75 -13.56
C HIS A 26 13.06 -1.48 -13.26
N GLY A 27 14.39 -1.58 -13.19
CA GLY A 27 15.28 -0.44 -12.98
C GLY A 27 15.38 0.02 -11.52
N VAL A 28 14.86 -0.75 -10.57
CA VAL A 28 15.00 -0.46 -9.14
C VAL A 28 16.46 -0.61 -8.73
N LYS A 29 17.04 0.47 -8.19
CA LYS A 29 18.35 0.47 -7.55
C LYS A 29 18.15 0.47 -6.04
N LEU A 30 18.83 -0.42 -5.34
CA LEU A 30 18.84 -0.41 -3.88
C LEU A 30 19.57 0.85 -3.42
N GLY A 31 18.84 1.73 -2.74
CA GLY A 31 19.40 2.91 -2.09
C GLY A 31 19.88 2.59 -0.67
N GLU A 32 20.54 3.55 -0.04
CA GLU A 32 20.83 3.48 1.39
C GLU A 32 19.54 3.53 2.20
N ALA A 33 19.49 2.78 3.31
CA ALA A 33 18.34 2.74 4.20
C ALA A 33 17.99 4.15 4.68
N GLY A 34 16.83 4.66 4.27
CA GLY A 34 16.35 5.97 4.68
C GLY A 34 15.93 6.01 6.16
N THR A 35 15.67 7.21 6.69
CA THR A 35 15.23 7.44 8.08
C THR A 35 13.93 6.73 8.47
N HIS A 36 13.12 6.30 7.50
CA HIS A 36 11.85 5.59 7.69
C HIS A 36 11.93 4.08 7.41
N THR A 37 13.14 3.52 7.40
CA THR A 37 13.31 2.07 7.19
C THR A 37 12.82 1.31 8.43
N PRO A 38 11.85 0.39 8.29
CA PRO A 38 11.39 -0.40 9.43
C PRO A 38 12.52 -1.31 9.93
N GLN A 39 12.85 -1.25 11.22
CA GLN A 39 13.90 -2.09 11.81
C GLN A 39 13.37 -3.45 12.27
N ARG A 40 12.12 -3.52 12.74
CA ARG A 40 11.44 -4.77 13.16
C ARG A 40 9.92 -4.67 12.98
N LEU A 41 9.32 -5.69 12.36
CA LEU A 41 7.87 -5.81 12.13
C LEU A 41 7.19 -6.89 12.99
N SER A 42 7.86 -7.36 14.05
CA SER A 42 7.40 -8.48 14.88
C SER A 42 6.11 -8.18 15.65
N GLY A 43 5.85 -6.92 16.01
CA GLY A 43 4.64 -6.50 16.73
C GLY A 43 3.51 -6.01 15.82
N ARG A 44 2.24 -6.30 16.19
CA ARG A 44 1.05 -5.76 15.49
C ARG A 44 1.05 -4.24 15.42
N ALA A 45 1.40 -3.56 16.51
CA ALA A 45 1.48 -2.10 16.55
C ALA A 45 2.55 -1.55 15.60
N ALA A 46 3.71 -2.21 15.52
CA ALA A 46 4.79 -1.83 14.61
C ALA A 46 4.38 -2.01 13.13
N ARG A 47 3.70 -3.13 12.79
CA ARG A 47 3.14 -3.35 11.45
C ARG A 47 2.12 -2.29 11.08
N ASN A 48 1.18 -1.98 11.98
CA ASN A 48 0.17 -0.95 11.73
C ASN A 48 0.82 0.43 11.50
N SER A 49 1.76 0.82 12.37
CA SER A 49 2.47 2.09 12.22
C SER A 49 3.24 2.16 10.90
N TYR A 50 3.91 1.07 10.51
CA TYR A 50 4.60 0.98 9.23
C TYR A 50 3.63 1.14 8.04
N MET A 51 2.49 0.44 8.04
CA MET A 51 1.47 0.56 7.00
C MET A 51 0.91 1.99 6.92
N THR A 52 0.63 2.63 8.07
CA THR A 52 0.17 4.03 8.10
C THR A 52 1.22 4.99 7.53
N GLN A 53 2.48 4.83 7.89
CA GLN A 53 3.56 5.68 7.36
C GLN A 53 3.73 5.49 5.85
N LEU A 54 3.64 4.26 5.35
CA LEU A 54 3.72 3.97 3.92
C LEU A 54 2.55 4.60 3.15
N PHE A 55 1.33 4.50 3.69
CA PHE A 55 0.15 5.15 3.11
C PHE A 55 0.32 6.67 3.04
N GLN A 56 0.75 7.29 4.14
CA GLN A 56 1.00 8.73 4.19
C GLN A 56 2.06 9.16 3.18
N ALA A 57 3.18 8.43 3.09
CA ALA A 57 4.24 8.73 2.13
C ALA A 57 3.75 8.62 0.67
N GLY A 58 2.95 7.60 0.35
CA GLY A 58 2.33 7.43 -0.97
C GLY A 58 1.37 8.56 -1.32
N LEU A 59 0.50 8.94 -0.38
CA LEU A 59 -0.45 10.04 -0.56
C LEU A 59 0.25 11.40 -0.69
N THR A 60 1.27 11.66 0.14
CA THR A 60 2.09 12.87 0.03
C THR A 60 2.76 12.96 -1.33
N ARG A 61 3.33 11.86 -1.83
CA ARG A 61 3.86 11.82 -3.19
C ARG A 61 2.79 12.13 -4.23
N ALA A 62 1.62 11.51 -4.13
CA ALA A 62 0.55 11.70 -5.10
C ALA A 62 0.11 13.17 -5.20
N ILE A 63 -0.10 13.80 -4.04
CA ILE A 63 -0.48 15.21 -3.96
C ILE A 63 0.63 16.13 -4.47
N ASN A 64 1.90 15.85 -4.14
CA ASN A 64 3.02 16.68 -4.58
C ASN A 64 3.22 16.62 -6.10
N ASP A 65 3.13 15.43 -6.69
CA ASP A 65 3.22 15.26 -8.15
C ASP A 65 2.06 16.00 -8.84
N ALA A 66 0.84 15.92 -8.31
CA ALA A 66 -0.32 16.65 -8.82
C ALA A 66 -0.18 18.18 -8.69
N ASN A 67 0.35 18.68 -7.56
CA ASN A 67 0.57 20.10 -7.33
C ASN A 67 1.64 20.70 -8.26
N SER A 68 2.54 19.88 -8.80
CA SER A 68 3.54 20.32 -9.76
C SER A 68 2.98 20.59 -11.16
N LEU A 69 1.73 20.19 -11.42
CA LEU A 69 1.08 20.30 -12.73
C LEU A 69 0.04 21.43 -12.81
N PRO A 70 -0.24 21.93 -14.03
CA PRO A 70 -1.29 22.92 -14.27
C PRO A 70 -2.69 22.47 -13.83
N GLU A 71 -3.55 23.45 -13.57
CA GLU A 71 -4.97 23.22 -13.31
C GLU A 71 -5.63 22.61 -14.56
N GLY A 72 -6.22 21.42 -14.40
CA GLY A 72 -6.75 20.61 -15.50
C GLY A 72 -6.10 19.22 -15.62
N GLU A 73 -4.80 19.11 -15.33
CA GLU A 73 -4.04 17.85 -15.46
C GLU A 73 -3.81 17.14 -14.10
N ARG A 74 -4.09 17.82 -13.00
CA ARG A 74 -3.83 17.31 -11.64
C ARG A 74 -4.57 16.01 -11.33
N MET A 75 -5.82 15.88 -11.77
CA MET A 75 -6.59 14.65 -11.51
C MET A 75 -6.17 13.50 -12.44
N ASP A 76 -5.66 13.80 -13.63
CA ASP A 76 -5.14 12.78 -14.55
C ASP A 76 -3.90 12.10 -13.97
N VAL A 77 -3.00 12.87 -13.33
CA VAL A 77 -1.83 12.27 -12.67
C VAL A 77 -2.23 11.43 -11.45
N ILE A 78 -3.23 11.86 -10.68
CA ILE A 78 -3.76 11.08 -9.54
C ILE A 78 -4.37 9.76 -10.03
N ALA A 79 -5.14 9.79 -11.12
CA ALA A 79 -5.70 8.58 -11.72
C ALA A 79 -4.60 7.62 -12.21
N GLY A 80 -3.58 8.16 -12.89
CA GLY A 80 -2.42 7.37 -13.33
C GLY A 80 -1.66 6.73 -12.17
N GLN A 81 -1.43 7.48 -11.09
CA GLN A 81 -0.77 7.00 -9.88
C GLN A 81 -1.58 5.89 -9.19
N ALA A 82 -2.91 6.02 -9.09
CA ALA A 82 -3.76 4.99 -8.51
C ALA A 82 -3.63 3.64 -9.25
N ILE A 83 -3.61 3.67 -10.59
CA ILE A 83 -3.41 2.46 -11.42
C ILE A 83 -2.02 1.85 -11.17
N VAL A 84 -0.98 2.68 -11.10
CA VAL A 84 0.40 2.22 -10.85
C VAL A 84 0.53 1.61 -9.46
N PHE A 85 -0.08 2.21 -8.42
CA PHE A 85 -0.07 1.66 -7.07
C PHE A 85 -0.85 0.34 -6.99
N ALA A 86 -1.98 0.20 -7.69
CA ALA A 86 -2.71 -1.07 -7.75
C ALA A 86 -1.87 -2.16 -8.44
N ARG A 87 -1.18 -1.83 -9.54
CA ARG A 87 -0.26 -2.76 -10.21
C ARG A 87 0.90 -3.16 -9.30
N LEU A 88 1.45 -2.22 -8.53
CA LEU A 88 2.51 -2.49 -7.57
C LEU A 88 2.03 -3.44 -6.47
N ALA A 89 0.84 -3.21 -5.92
CA ALA A 89 0.25 -4.08 -4.90
C ALA A 89 0.08 -5.51 -5.42
N GLY A 90 -0.45 -5.68 -6.64
CA GLY A 90 -0.55 -6.99 -7.29
C GLY A 90 0.82 -7.64 -7.56
N PHE A 91 1.81 -6.86 -7.99
CA PHE A 91 3.18 -7.36 -8.21
C PHE A 91 3.81 -7.88 -6.90
N LEU A 92 3.63 -7.16 -5.79
CA LEU A 92 4.13 -7.56 -4.47
C LEU A 92 3.41 -8.81 -3.93
N ALA A 93 2.08 -8.85 -4.02
CA ALA A 93 1.29 -10.01 -3.60
C ALA A 93 1.69 -11.28 -4.37
N GLY A 94 2.01 -11.15 -5.67
CA GLY A 94 2.48 -12.27 -6.50
C GLY A 94 3.87 -12.82 -6.18
N GLN A 95 4.63 -12.19 -5.28
CA GLN A 95 5.91 -12.72 -4.81
C GLN A 95 5.81 -13.51 -3.50
N LEU A 96 4.65 -13.48 -2.83
CA LEU A 96 4.46 -14.15 -1.55
C LEU A 96 4.28 -15.66 -1.75
N PRO A 97 4.60 -16.49 -0.73
CA PRO A 97 4.46 -17.94 -0.82
C PRO A 97 3.03 -18.37 -1.23
N PRO A 98 2.86 -19.46 -2.01
CA PRO A 98 1.54 -19.91 -2.47
C PRO A 98 0.53 -20.20 -1.34
N GLY A 99 1.00 -20.48 -0.12
CA GLY A 99 0.15 -20.69 1.06
C GLY A 99 -0.37 -19.41 1.72
N ALA A 100 0.20 -18.26 1.38
CA ALA A 100 -0.24 -16.96 1.86
C ALA A 100 -1.27 -16.39 0.86
N ASP A 101 -2.56 -16.69 1.06
CA ASP A 101 -3.66 -16.08 0.28
C ASP A 101 -3.70 -14.56 0.52
N THR A 102 -2.87 -13.85 -0.24
CA THR A 102 -2.60 -12.42 -0.09
C THR A 102 -3.29 -11.60 -1.17
N LEU A 103 -3.74 -12.25 -2.24
CA LEU A 103 -4.53 -11.62 -3.30
C LEU A 103 -5.87 -11.13 -2.75
N ARG A 104 -6.58 -11.96 -1.98
CA ARG A 104 -7.87 -11.57 -1.39
C ARG A 104 -7.75 -10.36 -0.46
N PRO A 105 -6.87 -10.35 0.57
CA PRO A 105 -6.64 -9.17 1.40
C PRO A 105 -6.23 -7.92 0.61
N THR A 106 -5.44 -8.09 -0.46
CA THR A 106 -5.02 -6.97 -1.31
C THR A 106 -6.20 -6.35 -2.07
N ILE A 107 -7.11 -7.18 -2.59
CA ILE A 107 -8.32 -6.72 -3.26
C ILE A 107 -9.27 -6.06 -2.24
N GLU A 108 -9.45 -6.65 -1.06
CA GLU A 108 -10.27 -6.08 0.01
C GLU A 108 -9.77 -4.69 0.41
N ALA A 109 -8.46 -4.53 0.63
CA ALA A 109 -7.86 -3.24 0.96
C ALA A 109 -8.01 -2.21 -0.17
N LEU A 110 -7.92 -2.64 -1.44
CA LEU A 110 -8.16 -1.76 -2.59
C LEU A 110 -9.62 -1.26 -2.61
N MET A 111 -10.57 -2.15 -2.36
CA MET A 111 -11.99 -1.81 -2.34
C MET A 111 -12.36 -0.90 -1.16
N GLU A 112 -11.77 -1.14 0.02
CA GLU A 112 -11.93 -0.27 1.20
C GLU A 112 -11.44 1.15 0.92
N GLY A 113 -10.25 1.30 0.32
CA GLY A 113 -9.72 2.61 -0.06
C GLY A 113 -10.57 3.32 -1.14
N TYR A 114 -11.25 2.57 -2.00
CA TYR A 114 -12.16 3.13 -3.00
C TYR A 114 -13.49 3.62 -2.39
N SER A 115 -14.02 2.92 -1.38
CA SER A 115 -15.30 3.30 -0.74
C SER A 115 -15.15 4.41 0.30
N GLU A 116 -13.99 4.53 0.95
CA GLU A 116 -13.73 5.46 2.05
C GLU A 116 -14.10 6.93 1.73
N PRO A 117 -13.76 7.51 0.56
CA PRO A 117 -14.13 8.90 0.24
C PRO A 117 -15.64 9.09 0.07
N VAL A 118 -16.30 8.11 -0.57
CA VAL A 118 -17.76 8.13 -0.83
C VAL A 118 -18.54 8.00 0.48
N GLU A 119 -18.12 7.08 1.35
CA GLU A 119 -18.74 6.89 2.65
C GLU A 119 -18.57 8.11 3.56
N ARG A 120 -17.41 8.78 3.51
CA ARG A 120 -17.20 10.03 4.24
C ARG A 120 -18.09 11.14 3.71
N ALA A 121 -18.21 11.31 2.39
CA ALA A 121 -19.10 12.31 1.81
C ALA A 121 -20.56 12.11 2.26
N ASN A 122 -21.07 10.87 2.16
CA ASN A 122 -22.44 10.55 2.56
C ASN A 122 -22.72 10.76 4.06
N LYS A 123 -21.73 10.54 4.95
CA LYS A 123 -21.89 10.79 6.40
C LYS A 123 -22.02 12.28 6.73
N HIS A 124 -21.42 13.17 5.96
CA HIS A 124 -21.51 14.61 6.19
C HIS A 124 -22.88 15.19 5.77
N ASP A 125 -23.55 14.61 4.76
CA ASP A 125 -24.86 15.08 4.29
C ASP A 125 -26.03 14.76 5.24
N HIS A 126 -25.88 13.76 6.11
CA HIS A 126 -26.94 13.36 7.04
C HIS A 126 -27.05 14.21 8.32
N HIS A 127 -26.18 15.20 8.53
CA HIS A 127 -26.14 16.01 9.75
C HIS A 127 -26.85 17.38 9.66
N HIS A 128 -27.59 17.68 8.58
CA HIS A 128 -28.23 19.00 8.37
C HIS A 128 -29.77 19.04 8.45
N HIS A 129 -30.46 18.02 8.98
CA HIS A 129 -31.92 18.05 9.15
C HIS A 129 -32.39 17.72 10.57
N GLY A 130 -32.44 18.77 11.40
CA GLY A 130 -33.07 18.84 12.72
C GLY A 130 -32.44 20.02 13.47
N ASP A 131 -33.12 21.10 13.83
CA ASP A 131 -34.42 21.16 14.46
C ASP A 131 -34.88 22.64 14.45
N HIS A 132 -35.97 22.94 13.76
CA HIS A 132 -36.72 24.19 13.88
C HIS A 132 -38.20 23.89 13.69
N GLN A 133 -38.82 23.28 14.70
CA GLN A 133 -40.26 23.31 14.84
C GLN A 133 -40.66 23.85 16.21
N HIS A 134 -41.19 25.08 16.14
CA HIS A 134 -42.23 25.73 16.96
C HIS A 134 -42.02 25.89 18.47
#